data_AF-A0A971FK90-F1
#
_entry.id   AF-A0A971FK90-F1
#
_cell.length_a   1.000
_cell.length_b   1.000
_cell.length_c   1.000
_cell.angle_alpha   90.00
_cell.angle_beta   90.00
_cell.angle_gamma   90.00
#
_symmetry.space_group_name_H-M   'P 1'
#
loop_
_entity.id
_entity.type
_entity.pdbx_description
1 polymer ?
#
loop_
_entity_poly.entity_id
_entity_poly.type
_entity_poly.pdbx_seq_one_letter_code
_entity_poly.pdbx_strand_id
1 'polypeptide(L)'
;MRIPASLKTFAPLMTKIHRLFAVAFMLLFLCASPATAHGLSLRQKADLFQRDMEERFLLDGQALCKLKLPVSGRDFIAYNMPDNAYMTGMHTGTLAMKYAVTRDESDRQAALQSLKAMHLLCAVSGVPGVPARAAWPAEKPMEDDGIWRKSSCGRYLWRGDVSTDQVDGLMFGFALAFDLVADDEEKGKIASDVTAIVDRVLEHDMRIVDVDGKPTRWGRYGPEYVSRGERMNALLWLQALKVAAHVTGADKYTELYTRWAVGENYMEYAQTARRMASPLFPGFVNHSDDVLIFLAYVPLLMYEEDETLRAALLASLQRAWEGDGRFPGVQPERNPFYAFVVARHLKTVSDIPGATDTLRWFPLDMKWNCDTIKKYEAALHFRFDKMPASPEPERGRPVPIDRRTKTWSAWVQDPYHSGGERTWDEPIEYNGHDYLLAYWTGRYYGFINEND
;
A
#
# COMPACT_ATOMS: atom_id res chain seq x y z
N MET A 1 72.67 -8.57 -37.16
CA MET A 1 74.12 -8.69 -36.87
C MET A 1 74.29 -9.10 -35.42
N ARG A 2 74.85 -10.30 -35.21
CA ARG A 2 75.32 -10.93 -33.96
C ARG A 2 74.36 -11.18 -32.77
N ILE A 3 74.50 -12.42 -32.29
CA ILE A 3 73.83 -13.20 -31.23
C ILE A 3 74.68 -13.06 -29.91
N PRO A 4 74.45 -13.79 -28.79
CA PRO A 4 73.65 -13.50 -27.58
C PRO A 4 74.47 -13.61 -26.25
N ALA A 5 73.75 -13.91 -25.14
CA ALA A 5 74.11 -14.63 -23.90
C ALA A 5 74.14 -13.74 -22.64
N SER A 6 73.55 -14.11 -21.51
CA SER A 6 73.70 -15.40 -20.79
C SER A 6 72.53 -15.59 -19.77
N LEU A 7 71.90 -16.78 -19.76
CA LEU A 7 71.97 -17.85 -18.74
C LEU A 7 71.45 -17.47 -17.32
N LYS A 8 70.34 -18.08 -16.86
CA LYS A 8 70.27 -19.33 -16.03
C LYS A 8 70.94 -19.13 -14.65
N THR A 9 70.41 -19.47 -13.47
CA THR A 9 69.38 -20.40 -12.98
C THR A 9 69.38 -20.32 -11.42
N PHE A 10 68.46 -21.05 -10.78
CA PHE A 10 68.46 -21.56 -9.38
C PHE A 10 67.68 -20.80 -8.29
N ALA A 11 66.53 -21.40 -7.95
CA ALA A 11 65.89 -21.44 -6.64
C ALA A 11 66.55 -22.53 -5.74
N PRO A 12 65.99 -22.95 -4.58
CA PRO A 12 65.70 -22.25 -3.32
C PRO A 12 66.28 -22.99 -2.08
N LEU A 13 66.29 -22.37 -0.90
CA LEU A 13 66.52 -22.98 0.44
C LEU A 13 66.07 -21.91 1.47
N MET A 14 65.42 -22.13 2.62
CA MET A 14 65.14 -23.31 3.43
C MET A 14 64.17 -22.92 4.57
N THR A 15 63.33 -23.86 5.01
CA THR A 15 62.83 -24.08 6.40
C THR A 15 61.96 -23.06 7.17
N LYS A 16 60.69 -23.48 7.36
CA LYS A 16 59.82 -23.50 8.56
C LYS A 16 60.37 -22.89 9.87
N ILE A 17 59.53 -22.10 10.58
CA ILE A 17 58.90 -22.40 11.89
C ILE A 17 58.13 -21.17 12.41
N HIS A 18 56.95 -21.42 12.99
CA HIS A 18 56.01 -20.48 13.60
C HIS A 18 56.59 -19.67 14.77
N ARG A 19 56.13 -18.42 14.96
CA ARG A 19 55.31 -17.98 16.12
C ARG A 19 55.09 -16.46 16.12
N LEU A 20 53.82 -16.10 16.33
CA LEU A 20 53.28 -14.91 17.00
C LEU A 20 54.14 -13.65 17.08
N PHE A 21 53.72 -12.61 16.36
CA PHE A 21 53.63 -11.27 16.94
C PHE A 21 52.32 -10.64 16.50
N ALA A 22 51.35 -10.67 17.41
CA ALA A 22 50.21 -9.79 17.40
C ALA A 22 50.70 -8.37 17.72
N VAL A 23 50.51 -7.44 16.80
CA VAL A 23 50.48 -6.02 17.11
C VAL A 23 49.11 -5.52 16.69
N ALA A 24 48.28 -5.32 17.71
CA ALA A 24 46.94 -4.77 17.62
C ALA A 24 47.00 -3.33 17.09
N PHE A 25 46.51 -3.11 15.87
CA PHE A 25 45.98 -1.80 15.50
C PHE A 25 44.51 -1.78 15.91
N MET A 26 44.29 -1.50 17.19
CA MET A 26 42.99 -1.15 17.73
C MET A 26 42.71 0.28 17.29
N LEU A 27 42.20 0.44 16.07
CA LEU A 27 41.52 1.66 15.67
C LEU A 27 40.26 1.74 16.54
N LEU A 28 40.36 2.50 17.63
CA LEU A 28 39.22 3.09 18.30
C LEU A 28 38.47 3.92 17.26
N PHE A 29 37.56 3.29 16.54
CA PHE A 29 36.35 3.96 16.10
C PHE A 29 35.60 4.32 17.37
N LEU A 30 35.90 5.50 17.91
CA LEU A 30 34.90 6.24 18.64
C LEU A 30 33.74 6.39 17.66
N CYS A 31 32.75 5.51 17.79
CA CYS A 31 31.38 5.78 17.42
C CYS A 31 30.96 7.02 18.23
N ALA A 32 31.38 8.20 17.76
CA ALA A 32 30.53 9.35 17.88
C ALA A 32 29.29 9.00 17.07
N SER A 33 28.27 8.45 17.75
CA SER A 33 26.90 8.58 17.28
C SER A 33 26.77 10.02 16.79
N PRO A 34 26.42 10.26 15.51
CA PRO A 34 26.09 11.62 15.13
C PRO A 34 25.00 12.04 16.10
N ALA A 35 25.29 13.12 16.83
CA ALA A 35 24.34 13.75 17.73
C ALA A 35 22.99 13.78 17.01
N THR A 36 21.97 13.18 17.63
CA THR A 36 20.60 13.11 17.13
C THR A 36 20.14 14.51 16.73
N ALA A 37 20.23 14.79 15.43
CA ALA A 37 19.73 16.02 14.85
C ALA A 37 18.20 15.92 14.81
N HIS A 38 17.54 16.41 15.85
CA HIS A 38 16.14 16.86 15.92
C HIS A 38 15.13 16.22 14.94
N GLY A 39 14.99 14.88 14.94
CA GLY A 39 13.94 14.21 14.17
C GLY A 39 13.93 12.70 14.34
N LEU A 40 12.75 12.09 14.15
CA LEU A 40 12.59 10.64 14.05
C LEU A 40 13.14 10.14 12.70
N SER A 41 13.90 9.04 12.70
CA SER A 41 14.28 8.34 11.46
C SER A 41 13.04 7.78 10.74
N LEU A 42 13.21 7.34 9.49
CA LEU A 42 12.08 6.74 8.76
C LEU A 42 11.57 5.49 9.47
N ARG A 43 12.50 4.66 9.96
CA ARG A 43 12.16 3.48 10.77
C ARG A 43 11.42 3.86 12.05
N GLN A 44 11.90 4.85 12.80
CA GLN A 44 11.25 5.25 14.06
C GLN A 44 9.83 5.81 13.82
N LYS A 45 9.61 6.54 12.71
CA LYS A 45 8.25 6.95 12.31
C LYS A 45 7.39 5.74 11.94
N ALA A 46 7.92 4.77 11.19
CA ALA A 46 7.20 3.55 10.86
C ALA A 46 6.79 2.77 12.11
N ASP A 47 7.71 2.58 13.06
CA ASP A 47 7.42 1.89 14.32
C ASP A 47 6.37 2.65 15.15
N LEU A 48 6.43 3.98 15.16
CA LEU A 48 5.44 4.82 15.85
C LEU A 48 4.04 4.73 15.20
N PHE A 49 3.94 4.82 13.88
CA PHE A 49 2.66 4.65 13.17
C PHE A 49 2.13 3.21 13.28
N GLN A 50 3.00 2.20 13.30
CA GLN A 50 2.61 0.80 13.48
C GLN A 50 2.04 0.57 14.88
N ARG A 51 2.72 1.09 15.91
CA ARG A 51 2.22 1.03 17.29
C ARG A 51 0.86 1.71 17.40
N ASP A 52 0.69 2.85 16.76
CA ASP A 52 -0.57 3.58 16.75
C ASP A 52 -1.72 2.80 16.08
N MET A 53 -1.41 2.15 14.95
CA MET A 53 -2.34 1.25 14.27
C MET A 53 -2.85 0.17 15.24
N GLU A 54 -1.92 -0.54 15.89
CA GLU A 54 -2.22 -1.64 16.80
C GLU A 54 -2.98 -1.19 18.06
N GLU A 55 -2.61 -0.05 18.64
CA GLU A 55 -3.25 0.47 19.86
C GLU A 55 -4.67 1.01 19.61
N ARG A 56 -4.94 1.60 18.42
CA ARG A 56 -6.14 2.45 18.24
C ARG A 56 -6.93 2.22 16.96
N PHE A 57 -6.31 1.77 15.88
CA PHE A 57 -6.93 1.71 14.56
C PHE A 57 -7.16 0.28 14.04
N LEU A 58 -7.03 -0.74 14.88
CA LEU A 58 -7.43 -2.11 14.55
C LEU A 58 -8.73 -2.51 15.27
N LEU A 59 -9.64 -3.15 14.52
CA LEU A 59 -10.87 -3.76 15.03
C LEU A 59 -10.93 -5.23 14.60
N ASP A 60 -10.62 -6.15 15.50
CA ASP A 60 -10.48 -7.58 15.20
C ASP A 60 -9.51 -7.86 14.03
N GLY A 61 -8.48 -7.02 13.87
CA GLY A 61 -7.53 -7.05 12.76
C GLY A 61 -7.93 -6.21 11.54
N GLN A 62 -9.17 -5.71 11.45
CA GLN A 62 -9.56 -4.78 10.38
C GLN A 62 -8.90 -3.41 10.60
N ALA A 63 -8.35 -2.82 9.53
CA ALA A 63 -7.78 -1.48 9.56
C ALA A 63 -8.88 -0.40 9.47
N LEU A 64 -8.95 0.44 10.49
CA LEU A 64 -9.83 1.60 10.58
C LEU A 64 -9.14 2.84 10.02
N CYS A 65 -9.80 3.62 9.16
CA CYS A 65 -9.18 4.80 8.53
C CYS A 65 -9.13 6.05 9.44
N LYS A 66 -10.11 6.20 10.34
CA LYS A 66 -10.22 7.34 11.26
C LYS A 66 -10.96 7.00 12.55
N LEU A 67 -10.78 7.77 13.60
CA LEU A 67 -11.50 7.64 14.87
C LEU A 67 -12.24 8.94 15.14
N LYS A 68 -13.56 8.90 15.39
CA LYS A 68 -14.26 10.03 16.00
C LYS A 68 -13.99 9.99 17.51
N LEU A 69 -13.20 10.94 17.99
CA LEU A 69 -12.81 10.99 19.40
C LEU A 69 -14.04 11.11 20.32
N PRO A 70 -14.00 10.57 21.55
CA PRO A 70 -15.05 10.79 22.53
C PRO A 70 -15.30 12.29 22.76
N VAL A 71 -16.57 12.65 22.93
CA VAL A 71 -17.01 14.03 23.20
C VAL A 71 -18.01 14.03 24.35
N SER A 72 -18.33 15.19 24.91
CA SER A 72 -19.39 15.28 25.93
C SER A 72 -20.71 14.70 25.38
N GLY A 73 -21.26 13.68 26.04
CA GLY A 73 -22.45 12.96 25.60
C GLY A 73 -22.20 11.71 24.74
N ARG A 74 -20.94 11.43 24.34
CA ARG A 74 -20.50 10.18 23.71
C ARG A 74 -19.12 9.78 24.23
N ASP A 75 -19.09 8.83 25.16
CA ASP A 75 -17.90 8.36 25.85
C ASP A 75 -17.13 7.25 25.11
N PHE A 76 -17.67 6.73 24.01
CA PHE A 76 -17.02 5.73 23.16
C PHE A 76 -16.45 6.35 21.87
N ILE A 77 -15.41 5.72 21.32
CA ILE A 77 -14.89 6.07 19.99
C ILE A 77 -15.93 5.66 18.94
N ALA A 78 -16.44 6.65 18.21
CA ALA A 78 -17.32 6.41 17.08
C ALA A 78 -16.53 6.30 15.78
N TYR A 79 -17.20 5.83 14.74
CA TYR A 79 -16.59 5.57 13.45
C TYR A 79 -17.56 5.98 12.36
N ASN A 80 -17.10 6.76 11.39
CA ASN A 80 -17.85 7.03 10.17
C ASN A 80 -16.90 6.99 8.99
N MET A 81 -16.51 5.84 8.48
CA MET A 81 -16.19 5.71 7.05
C MET A 81 -16.09 4.22 6.66
N PRO A 82 -16.87 3.77 5.68
CA PRO A 82 -17.21 2.37 5.52
C PRO A 82 -16.22 1.52 4.71
N ASP A 83 -14.98 1.95 4.48
CA ASP A 83 -14.03 1.31 3.54
C ASP A 83 -13.03 0.34 4.17
N ASN A 84 -13.41 -0.33 5.26
CA ASN A 84 -12.50 -1.20 6.00
C ASN A 84 -11.92 -2.33 5.14
N ALA A 85 -12.67 -2.90 4.19
CA ALA A 85 -12.14 -3.95 3.31
C ALA A 85 -10.99 -3.46 2.43
N TYR A 86 -11.12 -2.26 1.87
CA TYR A 86 -10.06 -1.61 1.11
C TYR A 86 -8.82 -1.36 1.99
N MET A 87 -9.04 -0.76 3.16
CA MET A 87 -7.97 -0.42 4.10
C MET A 87 -7.26 -1.65 4.69
N THR A 88 -8.03 -2.69 5.01
CA THR A 88 -7.51 -3.95 5.58
C THR A 88 -6.70 -4.70 4.52
N GLY A 89 -7.13 -4.68 3.26
CA GLY A 89 -6.34 -5.22 2.16
C GLY A 89 -4.97 -4.57 2.01
N MET A 90 -4.93 -3.22 1.98
CA MET A 90 -3.65 -2.47 1.98
C MET A 90 -2.80 -2.77 3.22
N HIS A 91 -3.42 -2.85 4.41
CA HIS A 91 -2.73 -3.14 5.65
C HIS A 91 -2.13 -4.55 5.67
N THR A 92 -2.88 -5.57 5.24
CA THR A 92 -2.40 -6.95 5.12
C THR A 92 -1.21 -7.02 4.16
N GLY A 93 -1.31 -6.40 2.98
CA GLY A 93 -0.20 -6.38 2.03
C GLY A 93 1.04 -5.65 2.58
N THR A 94 0.83 -4.57 3.33
CA THR A 94 1.90 -3.84 4.03
C THR A 94 2.60 -4.72 5.07
N LEU A 95 1.84 -5.43 5.90
CA LEU A 95 2.39 -6.34 6.92
C LEU A 95 3.08 -7.56 6.29
N ALA A 96 2.56 -8.07 5.18
CA ALA A 96 3.19 -9.15 4.42
C ALA A 96 4.57 -8.71 3.87
N MET A 97 4.66 -7.51 3.29
CA MET A 97 5.93 -6.91 2.88
C MET A 97 6.87 -6.65 4.06
N LYS A 98 6.34 -6.17 5.20
CA LYS A 98 7.09 -6.01 6.44
C LYS A 98 7.73 -7.33 6.87
N TYR A 99 6.94 -8.39 7.00
CA TYR A 99 7.44 -9.72 7.37
C TYR A 99 8.49 -10.24 6.39
N ALA A 100 8.30 -10.04 5.07
CA ALA A 100 9.29 -10.47 4.08
C ALA A 100 10.66 -9.81 4.29
N VAL A 101 10.68 -8.57 4.79
CA VAL A 101 11.89 -7.81 5.14
C VAL A 101 12.45 -8.20 6.50
N THR A 102 11.62 -8.21 7.54
CA THR A 102 12.07 -8.37 8.94
C THR A 102 12.32 -9.83 9.31
N ARG A 103 11.57 -10.75 8.70
CA ARG A 103 11.50 -12.17 9.06
C ARG A 103 11.17 -12.40 10.54
N ASP A 104 10.55 -11.41 11.18
CA ASP A 104 10.10 -11.50 12.57
C ASP A 104 8.75 -12.22 12.63
N GLU A 105 8.64 -13.26 13.46
CA GLU A 105 7.41 -14.02 13.60
C GLU A 105 6.26 -13.16 14.14
N SER A 106 6.54 -12.13 14.95
CA SER A 106 5.50 -11.20 15.42
C SER A 106 4.87 -10.42 14.26
N ASP A 107 5.66 -10.06 13.25
CA ASP A 107 5.16 -9.42 12.03
C ASP A 107 4.34 -10.37 11.18
N ARG A 108 4.73 -11.66 11.12
CA ARG A 108 3.92 -12.70 10.49
C ARG A 108 2.58 -12.85 11.19
N GLN A 109 2.57 -12.92 12.53
CA GLN A 109 1.32 -13.06 13.30
C GLN A 109 0.41 -11.85 13.14
N ALA A 110 0.96 -10.63 13.07
CA ALA A 110 0.20 -9.43 12.75
C ALA A 110 -0.44 -9.52 11.35
N ALA A 111 0.34 -9.94 10.33
CA ALA A 111 -0.16 -10.13 8.98
C ALA A 111 -1.29 -11.18 8.92
N LEU A 112 -1.13 -12.30 9.63
CA LEU A 112 -2.15 -13.36 9.72
C LEU A 112 -3.41 -12.89 10.46
N GLN A 113 -3.28 -12.03 11.47
CA GLN A 113 -4.44 -11.43 12.13
C GLN A 113 -5.22 -10.49 11.19
N SER A 114 -4.52 -9.70 10.38
CA SER A 114 -5.14 -8.86 9.34
C SER A 114 -5.75 -9.71 8.21
N LEU A 115 -5.11 -10.82 7.82
CA LEU A 115 -5.66 -11.78 6.86
C LEU A 115 -6.96 -12.43 7.36
N LYS A 116 -7.03 -12.82 8.64
CA LYS A 116 -8.27 -13.30 9.27
C LYS A 116 -9.39 -12.27 9.20
N ALA A 117 -9.06 -10.98 9.34
CA ALA A 117 -10.03 -9.90 9.17
C ALA A 117 -10.53 -9.78 7.74
N MET A 118 -9.69 -9.99 6.73
CA MET A 118 -10.11 -10.06 5.32
C MET A 118 -11.08 -11.23 5.09
N HIS A 119 -10.77 -12.42 5.61
CA HIS A 119 -11.67 -13.57 5.54
C HIS A 119 -13.02 -13.31 6.24
N LEU A 120 -13.02 -12.62 7.38
CA LEU A 120 -14.24 -12.17 8.03
C LEU A 120 -15.07 -11.27 7.11
N LEU A 121 -14.43 -10.29 6.45
CA LEU A 121 -15.11 -9.38 5.53
C LEU A 121 -15.70 -10.11 4.32
N CYS A 122 -15.04 -11.14 3.81
CA CYS A 122 -15.58 -12.00 2.75
C CYS A 122 -16.76 -12.87 3.21
N ALA A 123 -16.79 -13.29 4.48
CA ALA A 123 -17.75 -14.27 4.99
C ALA A 123 -18.96 -13.67 5.75
N VAL A 124 -18.84 -12.46 6.31
CA VAL A 124 -19.82 -11.93 7.29
C VAL A 124 -21.22 -11.72 6.71
N SER A 125 -21.33 -11.51 5.40
CA SER A 125 -22.60 -11.39 4.67
C SER A 125 -23.38 -12.71 4.65
N GLY A 126 -22.69 -13.84 4.79
CA GLY A 126 -23.24 -15.19 4.65
C GLY A 126 -23.49 -15.62 3.19
N VAL A 127 -23.13 -14.79 2.22
CA VAL A 127 -23.29 -15.08 0.79
C VAL A 127 -21.91 -15.14 0.12
N PRO A 128 -21.48 -16.30 -0.42
CA PRO A 128 -20.21 -16.41 -1.12
C PRO A 128 -20.06 -15.36 -2.22
N GLY A 129 -18.89 -14.71 -2.25
CA GLY A 129 -18.57 -13.68 -3.23
C GLY A 129 -19.16 -12.30 -2.94
N VAL A 130 -19.90 -12.11 -1.83
CA VAL A 130 -20.37 -10.79 -1.39
C VAL A 130 -19.53 -10.31 -0.20
N PRO A 131 -18.40 -9.61 -0.45
CA PRO A 131 -17.64 -9.03 0.64
C PRO A 131 -18.44 -7.91 1.30
N ALA A 132 -18.26 -7.75 2.61
CA ALA A 132 -18.70 -6.58 3.35
C ALA A 132 -17.68 -5.46 3.20
N ARG A 133 -18.19 -4.23 3.17
CA ARG A 133 -17.37 -3.01 3.22
C ARG A 133 -16.69 -2.86 4.58
N ALA A 134 -17.42 -3.21 5.64
CA ALA A 134 -16.95 -3.25 7.02
C ALA A 134 -17.77 -4.26 7.85
N ALA A 135 -17.15 -4.79 8.91
CA ALA A 135 -17.80 -5.59 9.94
C ALA A 135 -17.54 -5.00 11.33
N TRP A 136 -18.53 -5.03 12.20
CA TRP A 136 -18.49 -4.43 13.53
C TRP A 136 -19.07 -5.39 14.58
N PRO A 137 -18.42 -5.61 15.74
CA PRO A 137 -18.97 -6.46 16.79
C PRO A 137 -20.35 -5.96 17.25
N ALA A 138 -21.37 -6.82 17.21
CA ALA A 138 -22.77 -6.42 17.41
C ALA A 138 -23.07 -5.83 18.81
N GLU A 139 -22.21 -6.12 19.77
CA GLU A 139 -22.34 -5.72 21.17
C GLU A 139 -21.64 -4.38 21.46
N LYS A 140 -20.76 -3.93 20.55
CA LYS A 140 -19.96 -2.71 20.73
C LYS A 140 -20.76 -1.50 20.22
N PRO A 141 -20.86 -0.41 21.00
CA PRO A 141 -21.56 0.78 20.56
C PRO A 141 -20.88 1.39 19.33
N MET A 142 -21.67 1.91 18.39
CA MET A 142 -21.19 2.60 17.20
C MET A 142 -22.14 3.71 16.77
N GLU A 143 -21.60 4.68 16.03
CA GLU A 143 -22.37 5.78 15.44
C GLU A 143 -21.89 6.02 14.00
N ASP A 144 -22.58 5.38 13.06
CA ASP A 144 -22.39 5.46 11.62
C ASP A 144 -23.76 5.68 10.95
N ASP A 145 -23.80 6.45 9.86
CA ASP A 145 -25.02 6.79 9.12
C ASP A 145 -25.34 5.78 8.00
N GLY A 146 -24.55 4.72 7.88
CA GLY A 146 -24.72 3.65 6.91
C GLY A 146 -25.83 2.67 7.23
N ILE A 147 -26.13 1.83 6.25
CA ILE A 147 -27.05 0.70 6.42
C ILE A 147 -26.26 -0.50 6.93
N TRP A 148 -26.52 -0.88 8.17
CA TRP A 148 -25.92 -2.04 8.83
C TRP A 148 -26.91 -3.19 8.94
N ARG A 149 -26.43 -4.40 8.68
CA ARG A 149 -27.20 -5.65 8.70
C ARG A 149 -26.61 -6.57 9.77
N LYS A 150 -27.45 -7.28 10.51
CA LYS A 150 -26.97 -8.29 11.46
C LYS A 150 -26.48 -9.52 10.69
N SER A 151 -25.31 -10.04 11.04
CA SER A 151 -24.79 -11.29 10.48
C SER A 151 -25.64 -12.48 10.94
N SER A 152 -25.62 -13.57 10.18
CA SER A 152 -26.39 -14.78 10.50
C SER A 152 -26.01 -15.40 11.85
N CYS A 153 -24.72 -15.33 12.23
CA CYS A 153 -24.25 -15.76 13.55
C CYS A 153 -24.57 -14.78 14.68
N GLY A 154 -25.10 -13.59 14.36
CA GLY A 154 -25.48 -12.57 15.33
C GLY A 154 -24.33 -11.84 16.03
N ARG A 155 -23.08 -12.27 15.83
CA ARG A 155 -21.87 -11.68 16.46
C ARG A 155 -21.46 -10.34 15.86
N TYR A 156 -21.86 -10.06 14.62
CA TYR A 156 -21.45 -8.87 13.89
C TYR A 156 -22.64 -8.12 13.30
N LEU A 157 -22.50 -6.80 13.22
CA LEU A 157 -23.16 -5.97 12.23
C LEU A 157 -22.20 -5.84 11.03
N TRP A 158 -22.73 -5.77 9.81
CA TRP A 158 -21.92 -5.57 8.62
C TRP A 158 -22.58 -4.61 7.64
N ARG A 159 -21.76 -3.89 6.88
CA ARG A 159 -22.19 -2.92 5.85
C ARG A 159 -21.84 -3.47 4.47
N GLY A 160 -22.82 -3.43 3.56
CA GLY A 160 -22.70 -3.86 2.16
C GLY A 160 -22.41 -2.69 1.22
N ASP A 161 -22.96 -2.77 -0.01
CA ASP A 161 -22.74 -1.80 -1.10
C ASP A 161 -21.23 -1.53 -1.37
N VAL A 162 -20.49 -2.61 -1.53
CA VAL A 162 -19.06 -2.60 -1.91
C VAL A 162 -18.87 -2.06 -3.33
N SER A 163 -17.78 -1.34 -3.53
CA SER A 163 -17.33 -0.85 -4.83
C SER A 163 -16.03 -1.54 -5.28
N THR A 164 -15.53 -1.18 -6.46
CA THR A 164 -14.35 -1.82 -7.06
C THR A 164 -13.05 -1.58 -6.27
N ASP A 165 -13.00 -0.52 -5.47
CA ASP A 165 -11.93 -0.20 -4.52
C ASP A 165 -11.81 -1.24 -3.39
N GLN A 166 -12.92 -1.74 -2.83
CA GLN A 166 -12.83 -2.82 -1.83
C GLN A 166 -12.30 -4.11 -2.46
N VAL A 167 -12.72 -4.44 -3.68
CA VAL A 167 -12.19 -5.61 -4.39
C VAL A 167 -10.71 -5.43 -4.70
N ASP A 168 -10.29 -4.28 -5.22
CA ASP A 168 -8.88 -3.96 -5.50
C ASP A 168 -7.99 -4.08 -4.25
N GLY A 169 -8.41 -3.49 -3.14
CA GLY A 169 -7.70 -3.62 -1.86
C GLY A 169 -7.62 -5.08 -1.39
N LEU A 170 -8.73 -5.84 -1.48
CA LEU A 170 -8.74 -7.26 -1.14
C LEU A 170 -7.78 -8.06 -2.01
N MET A 171 -7.78 -7.85 -3.33
CA MET A 171 -6.90 -8.54 -4.27
C MET A 171 -5.42 -8.22 -4.01
N PHE A 172 -5.09 -6.95 -3.73
CA PHE A 172 -3.75 -6.52 -3.33
C PHE A 172 -3.28 -7.24 -2.05
N GLY A 173 -4.11 -7.24 -1.01
CA GLY A 173 -3.79 -7.88 0.27
C GLY A 173 -3.65 -9.39 0.15
N PHE A 174 -4.57 -10.05 -0.58
CA PHE A 174 -4.56 -11.49 -0.76
C PHE A 174 -3.34 -11.96 -1.56
N ALA A 175 -2.98 -11.27 -2.64
CA ALA A 175 -1.81 -11.60 -3.45
C ALA A 175 -0.51 -11.59 -2.62
N LEU A 176 -0.24 -10.48 -1.92
CA LEU A 176 0.95 -10.35 -1.09
C LEU A 176 0.94 -11.32 0.10
N ALA A 177 -0.22 -11.55 0.73
CA ALA A 177 -0.32 -12.49 1.82
C ALA A 177 -0.05 -13.93 1.37
N PHE A 178 -0.59 -14.32 0.21
CA PHE A 178 -0.44 -15.66 -0.37
C PHE A 178 1.03 -16.02 -0.58
N ASP A 179 1.83 -15.09 -1.13
CA ASP A 179 3.23 -15.35 -1.44
C ASP A 179 4.16 -15.19 -0.23
N LEU A 180 3.87 -14.25 0.66
CA LEU A 180 4.85 -13.80 1.66
C LEU A 180 4.60 -14.36 3.06
N VAL A 181 3.36 -14.70 3.44
CA VAL A 181 3.05 -15.10 4.84
C VAL A 181 2.28 -16.42 4.96
N ALA A 182 1.42 -16.75 3.99
CA ALA A 182 0.45 -17.82 4.10
C ALA A 182 1.08 -19.23 4.01
N ASP A 183 0.63 -20.12 4.90
CA ASP A 183 0.82 -21.56 4.78
C ASP A 183 -0.22 -22.20 3.83
N ASP A 184 -0.20 -23.53 3.70
CA ASP A 184 -1.07 -24.24 2.76
C ASP A 184 -2.57 -24.11 3.11
N GLU A 185 -2.92 -24.04 4.40
CA GLU A 185 -4.31 -23.85 4.83
C GLU A 185 -4.79 -22.43 4.51
N GLU A 186 -3.93 -21.44 4.81
CA GLU A 186 -4.20 -20.03 4.56
C GLU A 186 -4.28 -19.74 3.06
N LYS A 187 -3.40 -20.34 2.25
CA LYS A 187 -3.46 -20.30 0.78
C LYS A 187 -4.77 -20.86 0.25
N GLY A 188 -5.24 -22.00 0.78
CA GLY A 188 -6.52 -22.59 0.41
C GLY A 188 -7.71 -21.66 0.69
N LYS A 189 -7.71 -20.96 1.83
CA LYS A 189 -8.76 -19.99 2.18
C LYS A 189 -8.71 -18.74 1.29
N ILE A 190 -7.51 -18.21 1.02
CA ILE A 190 -7.32 -17.09 0.09
C ILE A 190 -7.88 -17.46 -1.29
N ALA A 191 -7.52 -18.63 -1.81
CA ALA A 191 -8.00 -19.11 -3.09
C ALA A 191 -9.52 -19.20 -3.14
N SER A 192 -10.15 -19.73 -2.07
CA SER A 192 -11.60 -19.81 -1.96
C SER A 192 -12.29 -18.44 -1.99
N ASP A 193 -11.80 -17.46 -1.23
CA ASP A 193 -12.40 -16.13 -1.17
C ASP A 193 -12.24 -15.37 -2.50
N VAL A 194 -11.05 -15.43 -3.11
CA VAL A 194 -10.78 -14.82 -4.42
C VAL A 194 -11.66 -15.45 -5.50
N THR A 195 -11.75 -16.78 -5.54
CA THR A 195 -12.63 -17.51 -6.46
C THR A 195 -14.08 -17.07 -6.29
N ALA A 196 -14.60 -17.01 -5.07
CA ALA A 196 -15.98 -16.65 -4.82
C ALA A 196 -16.30 -15.22 -5.31
N ILE A 197 -15.37 -14.27 -5.11
CA ILE A 197 -15.54 -12.88 -5.59
C ILE A 197 -15.56 -12.83 -7.12
N VAL A 198 -14.57 -13.45 -7.78
CA VAL A 198 -14.42 -13.40 -9.23
C VAL A 198 -15.57 -14.13 -9.94
N ASP A 199 -15.90 -15.34 -9.51
CA ASP A 199 -16.97 -16.13 -10.12
C ASP A 199 -18.32 -15.40 -9.99
N ARG A 200 -18.60 -14.78 -8.84
CA ARG A 200 -19.82 -14.00 -8.65
C ARG A 200 -19.92 -12.80 -9.59
N VAL A 201 -18.83 -12.07 -9.82
CA VAL A 201 -18.82 -10.94 -10.77
C VAL A 201 -19.12 -11.43 -12.19
N LEU A 202 -18.56 -12.58 -12.58
CA LEU A 202 -18.81 -13.20 -13.89
C LEU A 202 -20.26 -13.68 -14.03
N GLU A 203 -20.83 -14.28 -13.00
CA GLU A 203 -22.23 -14.75 -12.94
C GLU A 203 -23.26 -13.60 -13.04
N HIS A 204 -22.85 -12.38 -12.70
CA HIS A 204 -23.71 -11.20 -12.66
C HIS A 204 -23.34 -10.14 -13.70
N ASP A 205 -23.01 -10.58 -14.91
CA ASP A 205 -22.77 -9.70 -16.07
C ASP A 205 -21.74 -8.59 -15.77
N MET A 206 -20.65 -8.95 -15.09
CA MET A 206 -19.56 -8.04 -14.73
C MET A 206 -19.98 -6.95 -13.75
N ARG A 207 -20.89 -7.28 -12.82
CA ARG A 207 -21.34 -6.40 -11.74
C ARG A 207 -21.07 -7.03 -10.39
N ILE A 208 -20.67 -6.21 -9.42
CA ILE A 208 -20.72 -6.62 -8.01
C ILE A 208 -22.17 -6.50 -7.55
N VAL A 209 -22.76 -7.60 -7.10
CA VAL A 209 -24.15 -7.71 -6.66
C VAL A 209 -24.21 -8.01 -5.16
N ASP A 210 -24.93 -7.18 -4.40
CA ASP A 210 -25.09 -7.30 -2.94
C ASP A 210 -26.04 -8.46 -2.57
N VAL A 211 -26.21 -8.73 -1.28
CA VAL A 211 -27.04 -9.83 -0.74
C VAL A 211 -28.52 -9.72 -1.09
N ASP A 212 -29.00 -8.54 -1.49
CA ASP A 212 -30.38 -8.32 -1.95
C ASP A 212 -30.58 -8.63 -3.44
N GLY A 213 -29.53 -9.12 -4.12
CA GLY A 213 -29.55 -9.44 -5.53
C GLY A 213 -29.46 -8.22 -6.44
N LYS A 214 -29.28 -7.01 -5.89
CA LYS A 214 -29.14 -5.79 -6.69
C LYS A 214 -27.68 -5.45 -6.94
N PRO A 215 -27.34 -4.92 -8.13
CA PRO A 215 -26.02 -4.39 -8.38
C PRO A 215 -25.70 -3.24 -7.43
N THR A 216 -24.49 -3.27 -6.88
CA THR A 216 -23.91 -2.16 -6.11
C THR A 216 -23.75 -0.92 -6.99
N ARG A 217 -23.63 0.25 -6.34
CA ARG A 217 -23.59 1.54 -7.03
C ARG A 217 -22.39 1.66 -7.98
N TRP A 218 -21.20 1.30 -7.52
CA TRP A 218 -19.95 1.50 -8.27
C TRP A 218 -19.23 0.20 -8.66
N GLY A 219 -19.72 -0.97 -8.27
CA GLY A 219 -19.14 -2.26 -8.66
C GLY A 219 -19.45 -2.63 -10.11
N ARG A 220 -18.65 -2.12 -11.05
CA ARG A 220 -18.88 -2.22 -12.49
C ARG A 220 -17.60 -2.60 -13.23
N TYR A 221 -17.60 -3.73 -13.92
CA TYR A 221 -16.48 -4.15 -14.78
C TYR A 221 -16.90 -4.39 -16.23
N GLY A 222 -18.18 -4.16 -16.58
CA GLY A 222 -18.70 -4.50 -17.90
C GLY A 222 -18.14 -3.66 -19.06
N PRO A 223 -18.06 -4.23 -20.30
CA PRO A 223 -17.44 -3.59 -21.46
C PRO A 223 -17.98 -2.20 -21.81
N GLU A 224 -19.30 -1.97 -21.71
CA GLU A 224 -19.87 -0.64 -22.01
C GLU A 224 -19.37 0.42 -21.04
N TYR A 225 -19.32 0.09 -19.75
CA TYR A 225 -18.85 1.03 -18.73
C TYR A 225 -17.36 1.33 -18.87
N VAL A 226 -16.55 0.31 -19.14
CA VAL A 226 -15.11 0.45 -19.34
C VAL A 226 -14.79 1.26 -20.60
N SER A 227 -15.42 0.93 -21.74
CA SER A 227 -15.09 1.54 -23.02
C SER A 227 -15.51 3.00 -23.14
N ARG A 228 -16.64 3.39 -22.51
CA ARG A 228 -17.23 4.74 -22.59
C ARG A 228 -17.05 5.58 -21.34
N GLY A 229 -16.70 4.96 -20.22
CA GLY A 229 -16.65 5.58 -18.90
C GLY A 229 -15.30 5.37 -18.23
N GLU A 230 -15.27 4.54 -17.19
CA GLU A 230 -14.11 4.40 -16.31
C GLU A 230 -13.19 3.28 -16.79
N ARG A 231 -12.13 3.66 -17.50
CA ARG A 231 -11.16 2.72 -18.09
C ARG A 231 -10.29 2.05 -17.03
N MET A 232 -10.10 2.67 -15.87
CA MET A 232 -9.39 2.05 -14.74
C MET A 232 -9.98 0.70 -14.38
N ASN A 233 -11.30 0.52 -14.51
CA ASN A 233 -11.95 -0.73 -14.13
C ASN A 233 -11.53 -1.91 -15.00
N ALA A 234 -10.99 -1.68 -16.21
CA ALA A 234 -10.32 -2.74 -16.96
C ALA A 234 -9.07 -3.26 -16.24
N LEU A 235 -8.22 -2.36 -15.75
CA LEU A 235 -7.00 -2.70 -15.03
C LEU A 235 -7.33 -3.44 -13.71
N LEU A 236 -8.33 -2.95 -12.96
CA LEU A 236 -8.76 -3.61 -11.71
C LEU A 236 -9.36 -5.00 -11.97
N TRP A 237 -10.08 -5.18 -13.08
CA TRP A 237 -10.59 -6.51 -13.44
C TRP A 237 -9.48 -7.47 -13.83
N LEU A 238 -8.50 -7.01 -14.62
CA LEU A 238 -7.33 -7.79 -14.97
C LEU A 238 -6.53 -8.19 -13.72
N GLN A 239 -6.40 -7.29 -12.73
CA GLN A 239 -5.80 -7.59 -11.44
C GLN A 239 -6.53 -8.75 -10.75
N ALA A 240 -7.86 -8.66 -10.60
CA ALA A 240 -8.65 -9.71 -9.97
C ALA A 240 -8.49 -11.08 -10.65
N LEU A 241 -8.51 -11.12 -11.99
CA LEU A 241 -8.33 -12.38 -12.74
C LEU A 241 -6.91 -12.92 -12.63
N LYS A 242 -5.89 -12.06 -12.68
CA LYS A 242 -4.49 -12.49 -12.54
C LYS A 242 -4.22 -13.03 -11.13
N VAL A 243 -4.75 -12.36 -10.10
CA VAL A 243 -4.68 -12.86 -8.72
C VAL A 243 -5.40 -14.21 -8.61
N ALA A 244 -6.62 -14.35 -9.15
CA ALA A 244 -7.35 -15.62 -9.15
C ALA A 244 -6.57 -16.74 -9.85
N ALA A 245 -5.97 -16.48 -11.01
CA ALA A 245 -5.13 -17.44 -11.71
C ALA A 245 -3.93 -17.89 -10.85
N HIS A 246 -3.23 -16.95 -10.22
CA HIS A 246 -2.07 -17.24 -9.38
C HIS A 246 -2.44 -18.04 -8.11
N VAL A 247 -3.41 -17.58 -7.33
CA VAL A 247 -3.71 -18.18 -6.02
C VAL A 247 -4.40 -19.54 -6.12
N THR A 248 -5.09 -19.81 -7.23
CA THR A 248 -5.78 -21.08 -7.45
C THR A 248 -4.98 -22.08 -8.27
N GLY A 249 -4.09 -21.59 -9.15
CA GLY A 249 -3.42 -22.40 -10.17
C GLY A 249 -4.36 -23.03 -11.20
N ALA A 250 -5.63 -22.60 -11.27
CA ALA A 250 -6.63 -23.21 -12.14
C ALA A 250 -6.62 -22.58 -13.54
N ASP A 251 -6.46 -23.41 -14.57
CA ASP A 251 -6.39 -22.99 -15.99
C ASP A 251 -7.56 -22.08 -16.40
N LYS A 252 -8.77 -22.31 -15.85
CA LYS A 252 -9.95 -21.48 -16.14
C LYS A 252 -9.70 -19.98 -15.95
N TYR A 253 -8.94 -19.59 -14.93
CA TYR A 253 -8.68 -18.17 -14.66
C TYR A 253 -7.58 -17.60 -15.55
N THR A 254 -6.58 -18.42 -15.93
CA THR A 254 -5.58 -18.04 -16.95
C THR A 254 -6.24 -17.82 -18.31
N GLU A 255 -7.16 -18.70 -18.69
CA GLU A 255 -7.96 -18.56 -19.91
C GLU A 255 -8.86 -17.33 -19.87
N LEU A 256 -9.56 -17.09 -18.74
CA LEU A 256 -10.37 -15.88 -18.54
C LEU A 256 -9.52 -14.61 -18.61
N TYR A 257 -8.37 -14.59 -17.93
CA TYR A 257 -7.43 -13.46 -17.99
C TYR A 257 -7.04 -13.16 -19.44
N THR A 258 -6.64 -14.18 -20.20
CA THR A 258 -6.25 -14.03 -21.61
C THR A 258 -7.42 -13.54 -22.47
N ARG A 259 -8.60 -14.14 -22.28
CA ARG A 259 -9.82 -13.74 -22.99
C ARG A 259 -10.16 -12.27 -22.74
N TRP A 260 -10.14 -11.81 -21.51
CA TRP A 260 -10.46 -10.42 -21.18
C TRP A 260 -9.35 -9.47 -21.65
N ALA A 261 -8.08 -9.78 -21.36
CA ALA A 261 -6.95 -8.95 -21.72
C ALA A 261 -6.84 -8.73 -23.24
N VAL A 262 -6.94 -9.82 -24.01
CA VAL A 262 -6.72 -9.82 -25.46
C VAL A 262 -8.05 -9.84 -26.22
N GLY A 263 -8.90 -10.83 -25.99
CA GLY A 263 -10.13 -11.01 -26.75
C GLY A 263 -11.15 -9.88 -26.60
N GLU A 264 -11.30 -9.35 -25.38
CA GLU A 264 -12.21 -8.24 -25.06
C GLU A 264 -11.49 -6.88 -25.02
N ASN A 265 -10.20 -6.82 -25.38
CA ASN A 265 -9.35 -5.63 -25.42
C ASN A 265 -9.15 -4.92 -24.06
N TYR A 266 -9.27 -5.61 -22.92
CA TYR A 266 -9.11 -4.95 -21.62
C TYR A 266 -7.70 -4.44 -21.39
N MET A 267 -6.69 -5.06 -22.01
CA MET A 267 -5.32 -4.56 -21.92
C MET A 267 -5.14 -3.21 -22.64
N GLU A 268 -5.89 -2.95 -23.71
CA GLU A 268 -5.89 -1.65 -24.39
C GLU A 268 -6.52 -0.57 -23.52
N TYR A 269 -7.66 -0.87 -22.88
CA TYR A 269 -8.28 0.06 -21.93
C TYR A 269 -7.38 0.30 -20.72
N ALA A 270 -6.77 -0.76 -20.19
CA ALA A 270 -5.86 -0.69 -19.06
C ALA A 270 -4.63 0.18 -19.34
N GLN A 271 -4.12 0.26 -20.58
CA GLN A 271 -3.05 1.19 -20.97
C GLN A 271 -3.40 2.67 -20.80
N THR A 272 -4.70 2.98 -20.74
CA THR A 272 -5.21 4.33 -20.51
C THR A 272 -6.06 4.41 -19.24
N ALA A 273 -5.84 3.49 -18.30
CA ALA A 273 -6.55 3.38 -17.03
C ALA A 273 -6.56 4.71 -16.27
N ARG A 274 -5.40 5.36 -16.13
CA ARG A 274 -5.32 6.71 -15.56
C ARG A 274 -5.91 7.73 -16.53
N ARG A 275 -7.01 8.35 -16.12
CA ARG A 275 -7.55 9.53 -16.77
C ARG A 275 -6.59 10.71 -16.64
N MET A 276 -6.24 11.33 -17.76
CA MET A 276 -5.36 12.50 -17.79
C MET A 276 -6.17 13.79 -17.80
N ALA A 277 -5.90 14.68 -16.86
CA ALA A 277 -6.49 16.00 -16.76
C ALA A 277 -5.50 16.96 -16.08
N SER A 278 -5.77 18.26 -16.16
CA SER A 278 -4.94 19.25 -15.47
C SER A 278 -5.22 19.19 -13.96
N PRO A 279 -4.22 18.88 -13.12
CA PRO A 279 -4.38 18.89 -11.66
C PRO A 279 -4.42 20.31 -11.09
N LEU A 280 -4.25 21.34 -11.92
CA LEU A 280 -4.35 22.75 -11.50
C LEU A 280 -5.79 23.23 -11.31
N PHE A 281 -6.78 22.42 -11.68
CA PHE A 281 -8.19 22.71 -11.44
C PHE A 281 -8.73 21.74 -10.37
N PRO A 282 -9.21 22.23 -9.22
CA PRO A 282 -9.70 21.37 -8.15
C PRO A 282 -10.75 20.38 -8.64
N GLY A 283 -10.58 19.10 -8.29
CA GLY A 283 -11.52 18.03 -8.61
C GLY A 283 -11.49 17.51 -10.06
N PHE A 284 -10.58 18.01 -10.92
CA PHE A 284 -10.43 17.49 -12.29
C PHE A 284 -9.65 16.17 -12.34
N VAL A 285 -8.81 15.92 -11.34
CA VAL A 285 -8.07 14.67 -11.14
C VAL A 285 -8.59 14.00 -9.88
N ASN A 286 -8.97 12.73 -9.99
CA ASN A 286 -9.37 11.91 -8.85
C ASN A 286 -8.17 11.10 -8.35
N HIS A 287 -7.50 11.59 -7.30
CA HIS A 287 -6.33 10.93 -6.74
C HIS A 287 -6.68 9.62 -6.00
N SER A 288 -7.95 9.37 -5.70
CA SER A 288 -8.38 8.06 -5.20
C SER A 288 -8.18 6.97 -6.25
N ASP A 289 -8.47 7.27 -7.53
CA ASP A 289 -8.28 6.33 -8.63
C ASP A 289 -6.80 6.01 -8.84
N ASP A 290 -5.92 7.00 -8.60
CA ASP A 290 -4.47 6.79 -8.66
C ASP A 290 -4.01 5.76 -7.63
N VAL A 291 -4.58 5.73 -6.41
CA VAL A 291 -4.22 4.69 -5.43
C VAL A 291 -4.62 3.31 -5.96
N LEU A 292 -5.84 3.17 -6.49
CA LEU A 292 -6.35 1.88 -6.99
C LEU A 292 -5.52 1.36 -8.17
N ILE A 293 -5.17 2.26 -9.10
CA ILE A 293 -4.32 1.92 -10.25
C ILE A 293 -2.97 1.37 -9.79
N PHE A 294 -2.35 2.00 -8.79
CA PHE A 294 -1.06 1.56 -8.28
C PHE A 294 -1.14 0.29 -7.43
N LEU A 295 -2.23 0.08 -6.68
CA LEU A 295 -2.49 -1.20 -6.02
C LEU A 295 -2.70 -2.33 -7.05
N ALA A 296 -3.36 -2.05 -8.17
CA ALA A 296 -3.54 -3.00 -9.26
C ALA A 296 -2.23 -3.38 -9.95
N TYR A 297 -1.34 -2.42 -10.18
CA TYR A 297 -0.04 -2.70 -10.81
C TYR A 297 0.82 -3.68 -10.03
N VAL A 298 0.76 -3.69 -8.69
CA VAL A 298 1.64 -4.53 -7.88
C VAL A 298 1.47 -6.03 -8.19
N PRO A 299 0.32 -6.68 -7.95
CA PRO A 299 0.16 -8.10 -8.27
C PRO A 299 0.17 -8.36 -9.77
N LEU A 300 -0.35 -7.44 -10.62
CA LEU A 300 -0.28 -7.61 -12.08
C LEU A 300 1.16 -7.73 -12.57
N LEU A 301 2.05 -6.85 -12.13
CA LEU A 301 3.46 -6.87 -12.55
C LEU A 301 4.32 -7.86 -11.76
N MET A 302 3.83 -8.38 -10.64
CA MET A 302 4.41 -9.56 -9.98
C MET A 302 4.16 -10.83 -10.79
N TYR A 303 2.95 -11.00 -11.32
CA TYR A 303 2.50 -12.27 -11.91
C TYR A 303 2.40 -12.30 -13.44
N GLU A 304 2.53 -11.17 -14.13
CA GLU A 304 2.50 -11.19 -15.61
C GLU A 304 3.83 -11.68 -16.19
N GLU A 305 3.75 -12.83 -16.85
CA GLU A 305 4.85 -13.52 -17.51
C GLU A 305 4.83 -13.37 -19.04
N ASP A 306 3.66 -13.11 -19.65
CA ASP A 306 3.58 -12.87 -21.08
C ASP A 306 4.26 -11.53 -21.40
N GLU A 307 5.30 -11.56 -22.23
CA GLU A 307 6.13 -10.38 -22.52
C GLU A 307 5.34 -9.25 -23.18
N THR A 308 4.32 -9.57 -23.99
CA THR A 308 3.51 -8.57 -24.70
C THR A 308 2.55 -7.87 -23.74
N LEU A 309 1.81 -8.64 -22.94
CA LEU A 309 0.90 -8.12 -21.93
C LEU A 309 1.67 -7.36 -20.84
N ARG A 310 2.84 -7.87 -20.44
CA ARG A 310 3.74 -7.18 -19.51
C ARG A 310 4.20 -5.84 -20.07
N ALA A 311 4.61 -5.79 -21.34
CA ALA A 311 5.03 -4.55 -21.98
C ALA A 311 3.88 -3.51 -22.01
N ALA A 312 2.64 -3.95 -22.26
CA ALA A 312 1.47 -3.07 -22.21
C ALA A 312 1.19 -2.54 -20.78
N LEU A 313 1.32 -3.37 -19.74
CA LEU A 313 1.21 -2.94 -18.36
C LEU A 313 2.30 -1.93 -17.98
N LEU A 314 3.55 -2.16 -18.40
CA LEU A 314 4.66 -1.24 -18.16
C LEU A 314 4.44 0.10 -18.88
N ALA A 315 3.92 0.09 -20.11
CA ALA A 315 3.53 1.30 -20.82
C ALA A 315 2.41 2.07 -20.09
N SER A 316 1.44 1.36 -19.52
CA SER A 316 0.41 1.97 -18.68
C SER A 316 0.98 2.62 -17.43
N LEU A 317 1.86 1.91 -16.71
CA LEU A 317 2.54 2.40 -15.52
C LEU A 317 3.37 3.65 -15.85
N GLN A 318 4.14 3.61 -16.93
CA GLN A 318 4.93 4.74 -17.40
C GLN A 318 4.04 5.95 -17.71
N ARG A 319 2.93 5.74 -18.43
CA ARG A 319 1.97 6.81 -18.74
C ARG A 319 1.33 7.38 -17.48
N ALA A 320 0.96 6.54 -16.51
CA ALA A 320 0.39 6.99 -15.23
C ALA A 320 1.39 7.84 -14.43
N TRP A 321 2.69 7.48 -14.49
CA TRP A 321 3.78 8.19 -13.83
C TRP A 321 4.13 9.51 -14.50
N GLU A 322 4.47 9.47 -15.80
CA GLU A 322 5.04 10.61 -16.53
C GLU A 322 3.96 11.55 -17.11
N GLY A 323 2.81 11.00 -17.50
CA GLY A 323 1.74 11.70 -18.20
C GLY A 323 1.67 11.35 -19.68
N ASP A 324 0.96 12.18 -20.45
CA ASP A 324 0.71 11.96 -21.88
C ASP A 324 1.26 13.08 -22.78
N GLY A 325 2.18 13.90 -22.25
CA GLY A 325 2.75 15.06 -22.92
C GLY A 325 1.85 16.31 -22.90
N ARG A 326 0.54 16.17 -22.64
CA ARG A 326 -0.38 17.29 -22.45
C ARG A 326 -0.63 17.57 -20.97
N PHE A 327 -0.85 16.52 -20.18
CA PHE A 327 -1.06 16.61 -18.74
C PHE A 327 -0.01 15.76 -18.01
N PRO A 328 0.42 16.20 -16.80
CA PRO A 328 1.35 15.42 -16.01
C PRO A 328 0.70 14.13 -15.49
N GLY A 329 1.51 13.09 -15.33
CA GLY A 329 1.20 11.95 -14.48
C GLY A 329 1.36 12.29 -13.00
N VAL A 330 1.49 11.27 -12.16
CA VAL A 330 1.68 11.43 -10.70
C VAL A 330 3.13 11.72 -10.28
N GLN A 331 4.11 11.69 -11.20
CA GLN A 331 5.52 11.94 -10.90
C GLN A 331 5.77 13.22 -10.10
N PRO A 332 5.17 14.39 -10.42
CA PRO A 332 5.43 15.62 -9.69
C PRO A 332 5.00 15.57 -8.21
N GLU A 333 4.07 14.68 -7.86
CA GLU A 333 3.50 14.56 -6.52
C GLU A 333 4.46 13.91 -5.51
N ARG A 334 5.51 13.23 -6.03
CA ARG A 334 6.53 12.53 -5.23
C ARG A 334 5.91 11.58 -4.20
N ASN A 335 4.82 10.92 -4.57
CA ASN A 335 4.20 9.89 -3.75
C ASN A 335 5.17 8.68 -3.65
N PRO A 336 5.63 8.32 -2.45
CA PRO A 336 6.64 7.30 -2.26
C PRO A 336 6.16 5.89 -2.65
N PHE A 337 4.91 5.53 -2.38
CA PHE A 337 4.40 4.22 -2.81
C PHE A 337 4.46 4.10 -4.33
N TYR A 338 4.00 5.12 -5.06
CA TYR A 338 3.99 5.15 -6.51
C TYR A 338 5.40 5.14 -7.09
N ALA A 339 6.28 5.98 -6.56
CA ALA A 339 7.67 6.08 -7.01
C ALA A 339 8.42 4.75 -6.84
N PHE A 340 8.20 4.02 -5.75
CA PHE A 340 8.85 2.73 -5.53
C PHE A 340 8.29 1.63 -6.45
N VAL A 341 6.99 1.61 -6.72
CA VAL A 341 6.41 0.69 -7.72
C VAL A 341 6.99 0.97 -9.11
N VAL A 342 7.07 2.25 -9.50
CA VAL A 342 7.70 2.68 -10.76
C VAL A 342 9.16 2.27 -10.82
N ALA A 343 9.94 2.58 -9.79
CA ALA A 343 11.36 2.26 -9.75
C ALA A 343 11.62 0.75 -9.83
N ARG A 344 10.78 -0.06 -9.19
CA ARG A 344 10.87 -1.52 -9.23
C ARG A 344 10.66 -2.08 -10.64
N HIS A 345 9.66 -1.58 -11.36
CA HIS A 345 9.22 -2.21 -12.61
C HIS A 345 9.77 -1.55 -13.87
N LEU A 346 9.91 -0.21 -13.89
CA LEU A 346 10.55 0.53 -14.98
C LEU A 346 12.08 0.60 -14.83
N LYS A 347 12.63 0.15 -13.69
CA LYS A 347 14.07 0.16 -13.39
C LYS A 347 14.67 1.58 -13.41
N THR A 348 13.88 2.58 -13.03
CA THR A 348 14.27 3.99 -12.95
C THR A 348 14.37 4.44 -11.49
N VAL A 349 15.54 4.88 -11.05
CA VAL A 349 15.81 5.19 -9.63
C VAL A 349 15.88 6.70 -9.34
N SER A 350 15.70 7.54 -10.35
CA SER A 350 15.88 9.01 -10.25
C SER A 350 14.94 9.69 -9.26
N ASP A 351 13.74 9.14 -9.06
CA ASP A 351 12.70 9.75 -8.23
C ASP A 351 12.68 9.21 -6.79
N ILE A 352 13.53 8.21 -6.48
CA ILE A 352 13.66 7.64 -5.13
C ILE A 352 14.03 8.71 -4.10
N PRO A 353 15.00 9.62 -4.32
CA PRO A 353 15.32 10.66 -3.34
C PRO A 353 14.13 11.55 -3.00
N GLY A 354 13.33 11.95 -4.00
CA GLY A 354 12.14 12.78 -3.79
C GLY A 354 11.04 12.05 -3.02
N ALA A 355 10.83 10.76 -3.30
CA ALA A 355 9.94 9.90 -2.53
C ALA A 355 10.40 9.73 -1.06
N THR A 356 11.70 9.50 -0.86
CA THR A 356 12.29 9.38 0.48
C THR A 356 12.17 10.70 1.24
N ASP A 357 12.35 11.85 0.60
CA ASP A 357 12.11 13.17 1.21
C ASP A 357 10.65 13.34 1.62
N THR A 358 9.67 12.88 0.82
CA THR A 358 8.26 12.85 1.23
C THR A 358 8.07 12.05 2.52
N LEU A 359 8.72 10.88 2.69
CA LEU A 359 8.65 10.14 3.95
C LEU A 359 9.36 10.88 5.10
N ARG A 360 10.49 11.54 4.85
CA ARG A 360 11.19 12.35 5.86
C ARG A 360 10.33 13.51 6.33
N TRP A 361 9.58 14.15 5.44
CA TRP A 361 8.72 15.27 5.76
C TRP A 361 7.34 14.85 6.27
N PHE A 362 6.95 13.57 6.15
CA PHE A 362 5.62 13.13 6.59
C PHE A 362 5.37 13.51 8.07
N PRO A 363 4.40 14.39 8.35
CA PRO A 363 4.28 15.00 9.67
C PRO A 363 3.30 14.20 10.56
N LEU A 364 3.55 14.15 11.88
CA LEU A 364 2.68 13.42 12.81
C LEU A 364 1.33 14.13 13.01
N ASP A 365 1.33 15.46 12.98
CA ASP A 365 0.14 16.32 13.16
C ASP A 365 -0.81 16.33 11.96
N MET A 366 -0.47 15.67 10.85
CA MET A 366 -1.44 15.31 9.80
C MET A 366 -2.41 14.23 10.26
N LYS A 367 -1.98 13.37 11.18
CA LYS A 367 -2.74 12.21 11.63
C LYS A 367 -3.36 12.42 13.00
N TRP A 368 -2.63 13.10 13.87
CA TRP A 368 -2.95 13.16 15.30
C TRP A 368 -3.12 14.57 15.81
N ASN A 369 -3.90 14.69 16.88
CA ASN A 369 -4.06 15.88 17.68
C ASN A 369 -2.89 16.05 18.66
N CYS A 370 -2.78 17.25 19.22
CA CYS A 370 -1.66 17.64 20.07
C CYS A 370 -1.45 16.71 21.26
N ASP A 371 -2.53 16.27 21.90
CA ASP A 371 -2.45 15.42 23.09
C ASP A 371 -2.00 13.99 22.78
N THR A 372 -2.43 13.44 21.65
CA THR A 372 -1.92 12.14 21.14
C THR A 372 -0.42 12.22 20.84
N ILE A 373 0.03 13.31 20.19
CA ILE A 373 1.46 13.52 19.92
C ILE A 373 2.24 13.61 21.24
N LYS A 374 1.78 14.41 22.22
CA LYS A 374 2.42 14.53 23.54
C LYS A 374 2.51 13.18 24.28
N LYS A 375 1.48 12.34 24.18
CA LYS A 375 1.51 10.97 24.75
C LYS A 375 2.68 10.18 24.16
N TYR A 376 2.86 10.22 22.84
CA TYR A 376 3.95 9.50 22.18
C TYR A 376 5.32 10.13 22.41
N GLU A 377 5.44 11.46 22.41
CA GLU A 377 6.67 12.17 22.78
C GLU A 377 7.16 11.75 24.17
N ALA A 378 6.25 11.67 25.15
CA ALA A 378 6.56 11.25 26.50
C ALA A 378 6.94 9.77 26.57
N ALA A 379 6.21 8.89 25.88
CA ALA A 379 6.43 7.45 25.91
C ALA A 379 7.69 6.98 25.18
N LEU A 380 8.14 7.72 24.15
CA LEU A 380 9.26 7.33 23.29
C LEU A 380 10.44 8.32 23.34
N HIS A 381 10.40 9.32 24.22
CA HIS A 381 11.47 10.28 24.46
C HIS A 381 11.94 11.05 23.22
N PHE A 382 11.02 11.54 22.40
CA PHE A 382 11.31 12.43 21.27
C PHE A 382 10.56 13.77 21.39
N ARG A 383 10.92 14.73 20.53
CA ARG A 383 10.19 15.97 20.34
C ARG A 383 9.73 16.09 18.90
N PHE A 384 8.44 16.35 18.73
CA PHE A 384 7.84 16.63 17.43
C PHE A 384 8.03 18.10 17.12
N ASP A 385 8.76 18.40 16.03
CA ASP A 385 8.80 19.73 15.46
C ASP A 385 7.70 19.85 14.40
N LYS A 386 6.81 20.83 14.61
CA LYS A 386 5.71 21.15 13.70
C LYS A 386 6.13 22.07 12.55
N MET A 387 7.34 22.62 12.59
CA MET A 387 7.83 23.48 11.52
C MET A 387 8.10 22.66 10.26
N PRO A 388 7.57 23.09 9.09
CA PRO A 388 7.88 22.44 7.83
C PRO A 388 9.39 22.43 7.58
N ALA A 389 9.90 21.26 7.21
CA ALA A 389 11.29 21.06 6.80
C ALA A 389 11.44 21.11 5.28
N SER A 390 10.34 21.01 4.53
CA SER A 390 10.35 21.10 3.08
C SER A 390 10.67 22.52 2.59
N PRO A 391 11.18 22.64 1.34
CA PRO A 391 11.16 23.91 0.62
C PRO A 391 9.75 24.52 0.54
N GLU A 392 9.69 25.83 0.37
CA GLU A 392 8.42 26.52 0.06
C GLU A 392 7.83 25.98 -1.26
N PRO A 393 6.51 25.75 -1.33
CA PRO A 393 5.87 25.27 -2.54
C PRO A 393 5.95 26.31 -3.66
N GLU A 394 6.32 25.85 -4.85
CA GLU A 394 6.22 26.67 -6.06
C GLU A 394 4.77 26.72 -6.56
N ARG A 395 4.38 27.86 -7.16
CA ARG A 395 3.05 28.01 -7.75
C ARG A 395 2.82 26.98 -8.86
N GLY A 396 1.71 26.24 -8.78
CA GLY A 396 1.35 25.22 -9.76
C GLY A 396 2.11 23.89 -9.61
N ARG A 397 2.82 23.71 -8.49
CA ARG A 397 3.40 22.42 -8.10
C ARG A 397 2.62 21.82 -6.91
N PRO A 398 2.72 20.50 -6.70
CA PRO A 398 2.22 19.86 -5.50
C PRO A 398 2.76 20.52 -4.23
N VAL A 399 1.88 20.74 -3.26
CA VAL A 399 2.23 21.18 -1.91
C VAL A 399 3.01 20.05 -1.22
N PRO A 400 4.19 20.33 -0.63
CA PRO A 400 4.92 19.35 0.17
C PRO A 400 4.09 18.79 1.32
N ILE A 401 4.31 17.53 1.66
CA ILE A 401 3.46 16.76 2.60
C ILE A 401 3.36 17.39 3.99
N ASP A 402 4.44 18.01 4.49
CA ASP A 402 4.50 18.72 5.77
C ASP A 402 3.79 20.09 5.75
N ARG A 403 3.19 20.47 4.63
CA ARG A 403 2.42 21.72 4.47
C ARG A 403 0.96 21.47 4.07
N ARG A 404 0.55 20.20 3.99
CA ARG A 404 -0.84 19.82 3.68
C ARG A 404 -1.71 19.79 4.93
N THR A 405 -3.03 19.91 4.77
CA THR A 405 -4.00 19.74 5.87
C THR A 405 -4.05 18.30 6.39
N LYS A 406 -4.66 18.12 7.57
CA LYS A 406 -4.98 16.80 8.13
C LYS A 406 -5.85 16.00 7.14
N THR A 407 -5.57 14.70 7.02
CA THR A 407 -6.30 13.82 6.09
C THR A 407 -6.22 12.35 6.52
N TRP A 408 -7.26 11.59 6.16
CA TRP A 408 -7.31 10.15 6.37
C TRP A 408 -6.28 9.40 5.50
N SER A 409 -6.02 9.89 4.28
CA SER A 409 -4.98 9.38 3.39
C SER A 409 -4.30 10.53 2.65
N ALA A 410 -3.00 10.64 2.83
CA ALA A 410 -2.13 11.53 2.09
C ALA A 410 -2.05 11.18 0.61
N TRP A 411 -2.33 9.92 0.24
CA TRP A 411 -2.26 9.42 -1.12
C TRP A 411 -3.57 9.63 -1.90
N VAL A 412 -4.70 9.82 -1.20
CA VAL A 412 -5.98 10.21 -1.82
C VAL A 412 -6.21 11.73 -1.79
N GLN A 413 -5.54 12.45 -0.89
CA GLN A 413 -5.61 13.90 -0.81
C GLN A 413 -5.05 14.54 -2.09
N ASP A 414 -5.76 15.52 -2.66
CA ASP A 414 -5.26 16.32 -3.80
C ASP A 414 -4.05 17.16 -3.36
N PRO A 415 -2.83 16.86 -3.81
CA PRO A 415 -1.64 17.53 -3.34
C PRO A 415 -1.48 18.94 -3.95
N TYR A 416 -2.24 19.30 -4.99
CA TYR A 416 -2.20 20.63 -5.61
C TYR A 416 -3.07 21.66 -4.87
N HIS A 417 -4.05 21.19 -4.10
CA HIS A 417 -5.06 22.04 -3.45
C HIS A 417 -5.24 21.77 -1.95
N SER A 418 -4.25 21.17 -1.30
CA SER A 418 -4.31 20.75 0.11
C SER A 418 -3.51 21.59 1.08
N GLY A 419 -2.94 22.71 0.65
CA GLY A 419 -2.23 23.62 1.56
C GLY A 419 -3.15 24.12 2.69
N GLY A 420 -2.65 24.07 3.93
CA GLY A 420 -3.39 24.60 5.07
C GLY A 420 -2.74 24.33 6.42
N GLU A 421 -3.41 24.75 7.49
CA GLU A 421 -2.94 24.61 8.87
C GLU A 421 -3.29 23.23 9.45
N ARG A 422 -2.45 22.74 10.36
CA ARG A 422 -2.66 21.50 11.16
C ARG A 422 -2.59 21.73 12.67
N THR A 423 -2.54 22.99 13.08
CA THR A 423 -2.29 23.42 14.47
C THR A 423 -3.49 23.26 15.39
N TRP A 424 -4.69 23.06 14.83
CA TRP A 424 -5.93 22.90 15.58
C TRP A 424 -6.29 21.43 15.71
N ASP A 425 -6.78 21.04 16.88
CA ASP A 425 -7.28 19.69 17.11
C ASP A 425 -8.64 19.50 16.44
N GLU A 426 -8.84 18.32 15.86
CA GLU A 426 -10.09 17.92 15.20
C GLU A 426 -10.88 16.93 16.07
N PRO A 427 -12.20 16.81 15.92
CA PRO A 427 -12.97 15.75 16.57
C PRO A 427 -12.66 14.35 16.02
N ILE A 428 -11.73 14.27 15.06
CA ILE A 428 -11.34 13.07 14.34
C ILE A 428 -9.82 12.99 14.32
N GLU A 429 -9.29 11.77 14.47
CA GLU A 429 -7.90 11.46 14.17
C GLU A 429 -7.81 10.37 13.11
N TYR A 430 -6.67 10.31 12.43
CA TYR A 430 -6.42 9.44 11.29
C TYR A 430 -5.27 8.49 11.58
N ASN A 431 -5.25 7.37 10.89
CA ASN A 431 -4.19 6.39 11.04
C ASN A 431 -2.96 6.74 10.16
N GLY A 432 -1.85 6.02 10.35
CA GLY A 432 -0.62 6.18 9.55
C GLY A 432 -0.42 5.18 8.41
N HIS A 433 -1.49 4.54 7.91
CA HIS A 433 -1.35 3.42 6.95
C HIS A 433 -0.66 3.83 5.64
N ASP A 434 -0.84 5.06 5.20
CA ASP A 434 -0.27 5.63 3.99
C ASP A 434 1.27 5.72 4.11
N TYR A 435 1.76 6.20 5.25
CA TYR A 435 3.18 6.16 5.59
C TYR A 435 3.70 4.72 5.61
N LEU A 436 3.00 3.81 6.31
CA LEU A 436 3.42 2.42 6.47
C LEU A 436 3.48 1.67 5.14
N LEU A 437 2.46 1.81 4.29
CA LEU A 437 2.40 1.20 2.97
C LEU A 437 3.62 1.62 2.14
N ALA A 438 3.89 2.93 2.08
CA ALA A 438 5.01 3.44 1.32
C ALA A 438 6.37 3.03 1.89
N TYR A 439 6.55 3.13 3.21
CA TYR A 439 7.80 2.75 3.88
C TYR A 439 8.12 1.26 3.68
N TRP A 440 7.17 0.36 3.96
CA TRP A 440 7.42 -1.07 3.82
C TRP A 440 7.52 -1.52 2.36
N THR A 441 6.83 -0.86 1.42
CA THR A 441 7.09 -1.06 -0.02
C THR A 441 8.52 -0.69 -0.38
N GLY A 442 9.00 0.47 0.07
CA GLY A 442 10.39 0.91 -0.16
C GLY A 442 11.42 -0.05 0.44
N ARG A 443 11.18 -0.54 1.67
CA ARG A 443 12.03 -1.56 2.32
C ARG A 443 12.01 -2.88 1.55
N TYR A 444 10.83 -3.37 1.16
CA TYR A 444 10.65 -4.64 0.45
C TYR A 444 11.29 -4.65 -0.93
N TYR A 445 11.20 -3.54 -1.67
CA TYR A 445 11.87 -3.39 -2.96
C TYR A 445 13.35 -2.99 -2.85
N GLY A 446 13.87 -2.76 -1.65
CA GLY A 446 15.28 -2.45 -1.40
C GLY A 446 15.69 -1.01 -1.72
N PHE A 447 14.74 -0.07 -1.72
CA PHE A 447 14.98 1.36 -1.96
C PHE A 447 15.12 2.18 -0.68
N ILE A 448 14.71 1.62 0.47
CA ILE A 448 14.92 2.18 1.79
C ILE A 448 15.76 1.17 2.59
N ASN A 449 16.80 1.64 3.27
CA ASN A 449 17.58 0.86 4.21
C ASN A 449 17.01 0.96 5.62
N GLU A 450 17.36 0.01 6.48
CA GLU A 450 16.94 0.04 7.89
C GLU A 450 17.42 1.28 8.66
N ASN A 451 18.57 1.82 8.25
CA ASN A 451 19.24 2.93 8.91
C ASN A 451 18.90 4.31 8.32
N ASP A 452 17.97 4.38 7.35
CA ASP A 452 17.60 5.63 6.65
C ASP A 452 16.68 6.58 7.43
#